data_AF-A0A849QDC2-F1
#
_entry.id   AF-A0A849QDC2-F1
#
_cell.length_a   1.000
_cell.length_b   1.000
_cell.length_c   1.000
_cell.angle_alpha   90.00
_cell.angle_beta   90.00
_cell.angle_gamma   90.00
#
_symmetry.space_group_name_H-M   'P 1'
#
loop_
_entity.id
_entity.type
_entity.pdbx_description
1 polymer ?
#
loop_
_entity_poly.entity_id
_entity_poly.type
_entity_poly.pdbx_seq_one_letter_code
_entity_poly.pdbx_strand_id
1 'polypeptide(L)'
;MTMSKTRGVLPFLLGGILIAFIWVVLWFLGLEDSMLLMAIYLPPFAALVSGIIGVAYFGQEGFMREDRFHMMNLMLALALVVFAIAEIATGVIGSSETGYLAIILMQLPGLLLVALGVASYLRATTEVLNYRNDKTVASIIFIPIGVFTVAGAITAIAVPGALTVEYLVNIAVAAGIGSIVLALGKLLWIFRQGKLAAPLGFAFIAMLLYLARSVLWCWFGFIPLGPLFQVLVVESYILLGVSISMARGLQDGKTEIAA
;
A
#
# COMPACT_ATOMS: atom_id res chain seq x y z
N MET A 1 -21.12 -14.59 -16.01
CA MET A 1 -19.81 -14.20 -15.44
C MET A 1 -18.74 -14.51 -16.49
N THR A 2 -18.44 -13.56 -17.37
CA THR A 2 -17.66 -13.82 -18.59
C THR A 2 -16.15 -13.80 -18.33
N MET A 3 -15.49 -14.90 -18.67
CA MET A 3 -14.07 -15.24 -18.47
C MET A 3 -13.03 -14.30 -19.11
N SER A 4 -13.40 -13.20 -19.77
CA SER A 4 -12.41 -12.35 -20.47
C SER A 4 -11.76 -11.27 -19.58
N LYS A 5 -12.43 -10.82 -18.51
CA LYS A 5 -11.95 -9.70 -17.66
C LYS A 5 -10.87 -10.09 -16.63
N THR A 6 -10.68 -11.38 -16.36
CA THR A 6 -9.67 -11.90 -15.41
C THR A 6 -8.28 -12.05 -16.00
N ARG A 7 -8.11 -11.95 -17.33
CA ARG A 7 -6.82 -12.26 -18.00
C ARG A 7 -5.67 -11.32 -17.61
N GLY A 8 -5.94 -10.05 -17.33
CA GLY A 8 -4.90 -9.10 -16.91
C GLY A 8 -4.50 -9.20 -15.44
N VAL A 9 -5.38 -9.76 -14.60
CA VAL A 9 -5.20 -9.77 -13.13
C VAL A 9 -4.66 -11.11 -12.62
N LEU A 10 -5.06 -12.20 -13.28
CA LEU A 10 -4.59 -13.55 -12.98
C LEU A 10 -3.05 -13.68 -12.91
N PRO A 11 -2.24 -13.11 -13.82
CA PRO A 11 -0.78 -13.21 -13.72
C PRO A 11 -0.22 -12.54 -12.47
N PHE A 12 -0.80 -11.44 -11.99
CA PHE A 12 -0.37 -10.79 -10.75
C PHE A 12 -0.71 -11.64 -9.52
N LEU A 13 -1.92 -12.16 -9.43
CA LEU A 13 -2.35 -12.99 -8.30
C LEU A 13 -1.57 -14.31 -8.24
N LEU A 14 -1.37 -14.97 -9.38
CA LEU A 14 -0.54 -16.17 -9.46
C LEU A 14 0.92 -15.84 -9.14
N GLY A 15 1.42 -14.69 -9.58
CA GLY A 15 2.76 -14.21 -9.26
C GLY A 15 2.97 -14.01 -7.77
N GLY A 16 2.06 -13.32 -7.06
CA GLY A 16 2.12 -13.14 -5.60
C GLY A 16 2.11 -14.48 -4.87
N ILE A 17 1.12 -15.33 -5.15
CA ILE A 17 1.02 -16.66 -4.52
C ILE A 17 2.29 -17.49 -4.77
N LEU A 18 2.83 -17.47 -5.99
CA LEU A 18 4.05 -18.19 -6.33
C LEU A 18 5.26 -17.64 -5.56
N ILE A 19 5.38 -16.32 -5.44
CA ILE A 19 6.45 -15.67 -4.67
C ILE A 19 6.36 -16.08 -3.20
N ALA A 20 5.19 -15.96 -2.59
CA ALA A 20 4.98 -16.38 -1.20
C ALA A 20 5.30 -17.87 -1.00
N PHE A 21 4.90 -18.72 -1.96
CA PHE A 21 5.21 -20.15 -1.92
C PHE A 21 6.71 -20.43 -2.03
N ILE A 22 7.41 -19.81 -2.99
CA ILE A 22 8.87 -19.94 -3.14
C ILE A 22 9.57 -19.50 -1.86
N TRP A 23 9.10 -18.41 -1.24
CA TRP A 23 9.67 -17.90 0.00
C TRP A 23 9.58 -18.90 1.16
N VAL A 24 8.41 -19.54 1.31
CA VAL A 24 8.20 -20.59 2.32
C VAL A 24 9.11 -21.79 2.07
N VAL A 25 9.26 -22.21 0.81
CA VAL A 25 10.16 -23.31 0.45
C VAL A 25 11.61 -22.96 0.79
N LEU A 26 12.10 -21.78 0.43
CA LEU A 26 13.47 -21.35 0.74
C LEU A 26 13.72 -21.29 2.25
N TRP A 27 12.73 -20.85 3.03
CA TRP A 27 12.80 -20.85 4.49
C TRP A 27 12.96 -22.27 5.06
N PHE A 28 12.14 -23.22 4.60
CA PHE A 28 12.25 -24.61 5.05
C PHE A 28 13.55 -25.29 4.62
N LEU A 29 14.15 -24.85 3.51
CA LEU A 29 15.45 -25.34 3.02
C LEU A 29 16.64 -24.64 3.68
N GLY A 30 16.44 -23.61 4.50
CA GLY A 30 17.51 -22.85 5.15
C GLY A 30 18.40 -22.07 4.17
N LEU A 31 17.89 -21.70 2.99
CA LEU A 31 18.66 -21.03 1.94
C LEU A 31 18.66 -19.49 2.13
N GLU A 32 19.24 -19.03 3.24
CA GLU A 32 19.21 -17.63 3.67
C GLU A 32 19.77 -16.64 2.62
N ASP A 33 20.87 -17.00 1.94
CA ASP A 33 21.47 -16.16 0.90
C ASP A 33 20.52 -15.94 -0.29
N SER A 34 19.77 -16.97 -0.69
CA SER A 34 18.80 -16.88 -1.78
C SER A 34 17.61 -16.00 -1.37
N MET A 35 17.19 -16.09 -0.12
CA MET A 35 16.13 -15.26 0.45
C MET A 35 16.55 -13.79 0.52
N LEU A 36 17.80 -13.52 0.90
CA LEU A 36 18.36 -12.17 0.93
C LEU A 36 18.44 -11.57 -0.47
N LEU A 37 18.87 -12.33 -1.47
CA LEU A 37 18.87 -11.87 -2.87
C LEU A 37 17.46 -11.54 -3.34
N MET A 38 16.48 -12.39 -3.04
CA MET A 38 15.08 -12.10 -3.36
C MET A 38 14.57 -10.86 -2.64
N ALA A 39 14.93 -10.66 -1.37
CA ALA A 39 14.59 -9.46 -0.60
C ALA A 39 15.13 -8.16 -1.20
N ILE A 40 16.31 -8.21 -1.82
CA ILE A 40 16.93 -7.01 -2.42
C ILE A 40 16.28 -6.66 -3.75
N TYR A 41 15.98 -7.65 -4.60
CA TYR A 41 15.56 -7.39 -5.98
C TYR A 41 14.04 -7.43 -6.20
N LEU A 42 13.32 -8.27 -5.46
CA LEU A 42 11.92 -8.55 -5.74
C LEU A 42 10.97 -7.42 -5.33
N PRO A 43 11.07 -6.80 -4.14
CA PRO A 43 10.24 -5.65 -3.78
C PRO A 43 10.33 -4.47 -4.74
N PRO A 44 11.54 -3.95 -5.09
CA PRO A 44 11.62 -2.82 -6.01
C PRO A 44 11.10 -3.20 -7.39
N PHE A 45 11.33 -4.43 -7.85
CA PHE A 45 10.79 -4.90 -9.12
C PHE A 45 9.26 -5.00 -9.12
N ALA A 46 8.67 -5.57 -8.08
CA ALA A 46 7.22 -5.70 -7.93
C ALA A 46 6.53 -4.32 -7.88
N ALA A 47 7.11 -3.38 -7.13
CA ALA A 47 6.65 -2.00 -7.08
C ALA A 47 6.78 -1.31 -8.44
N LEU A 48 7.93 -1.43 -9.10
CA LEU A 48 8.21 -0.76 -10.37
C LEU A 48 7.30 -1.27 -11.49
N VAL A 49 7.16 -2.59 -11.64
CA VAL A 49 6.29 -3.20 -12.67
C VAL A 49 4.85 -2.78 -12.46
N SER A 50 4.35 -2.89 -11.23
CA SER A 50 2.98 -2.51 -10.89
C SER A 50 2.73 -1.00 -11.10
N GLY A 51 3.72 -0.17 -10.74
CA GLY A 51 3.68 1.28 -10.93
C GLY A 51 3.70 1.68 -12.41
N ILE A 52 4.62 1.13 -13.21
CA ILE A 52 4.71 1.40 -14.65
C ILE A 52 3.42 0.99 -15.36
N ILE A 53 2.87 -0.18 -15.03
CA ILE A 53 1.60 -0.65 -15.61
C ILE A 53 0.46 0.32 -15.25
N GLY A 54 0.40 0.77 -14.00
CA GLY A 54 -0.59 1.76 -13.58
C GLY A 54 -0.44 3.11 -14.28
N VAL A 55 0.79 3.62 -14.43
CA VAL A 55 1.07 4.86 -15.16
C VAL A 55 0.77 4.69 -16.64
N ALA A 56 1.01 3.52 -17.24
CA ALA A 56 0.65 3.25 -18.62
C ALA A 56 -0.87 3.26 -18.84
N TYR A 57 -1.65 2.77 -17.88
CA TYR A 57 -3.12 2.72 -17.97
C TYR A 57 -3.81 4.04 -17.66
N PHE A 58 -3.31 4.80 -16.67
CA PHE A 58 -3.95 6.01 -16.19
C PHE A 58 -3.19 7.29 -16.56
N GLY A 59 -1.93 7.21 -16.98
CA GLY A 59 -1.13 8.39 -17.33
C GLY A 59 -1.46 9.01 -18.69
N GLN A 60 -2.06 8.24 -19.61
CA GLN A 60 -2.35 8.69 -20.98
C GLN A 60 -3.37 9.84 -21.05
N GLU A 61 -4.30 9.91 -20.10
CA GLU A 61 -5.35 10.94 -20.08
C GLU A 61 -4.97 12.14 -19.21
N GLY A 62 -3.82 12.06 -18.51
CA GLY A 62 -3.23 13.12 -17.70
C GLY A 62 -4.01 13.48 -16.42
N PHE A 63 -3.41 14.35 -15.60
CA PHE A 63 -4.02 14.84 -14.35
C PHE A 63 -5.26 15.73 -14.56
N MET A 64 -5.53 16.15 -15.79
CA MET A 64 -6.63 17.06 -16.16
C MET A 64 -7.98 16.34 -16.30
N ARG A 65 -8.01 15.00 -16.25
CA ARG A 65 -9.29 14.26 -16.27
C ARG A 65 -10.05 14.54 -14.98
N GLU A 66 -11.29 15.03 -15.08
CA GLU A 66 -12.14 15.35 -13.92
C GLU A 66 -12.61 14.13 -13.11
N ASP A 67 -12.25 12.92 -13.54
CA ASP A 67 -12.57 11.68 -12.85
C ASP A 67 -11.65 11.46 -11.63
N ARG A 68 -12.24 11.58 -10.43
CA ARG A 68 -11.54 11.39 -9.15
C ARG A 68 -11.12 9.94 -8.91
N PHE A 69 -11.82 8.96 -9.49
CA PHE A 69 -11.40 7.55 -9.44
C PHE A 69 -10.16 7.33 -10.30
N HIS A 70 -10.12 7.93 -11.50
CA HIS A 70 -8.93 7.93 -12.34
C HIS A 70 -7.73 8.56 -11.61
N MET A 71 -7.92 9.74 -11.02
CA MET A 71 -6.86 10.45 -10.28
C MET A 71 -6.33 9.63 -9.09
N MET A 72 -7.20 8.96 -8.34
CA MET A 72 -6.78 8.06 -7.27
C MET A 72 -5.84 6.96 -7.78
N ASN A 73 -6.24 6.25 -8.85
CA ASN A 73 -5.44 5.15 -9.40
C ASN A 73 -4.11 5.62 -9.99
N LEU A 74 -4.08 6.81 -10.61
CA LEU A 74 -2.85 7.44 -11.08
C LEU A 74 -1.89 7.75 -9.92
N MET A 75 -2.41 8.30 -8.81
CA MET A 75 -1.60 8.57 -7.62
C MET A 75 -1.07 7.29 -6.96
N LEU A 76 -1.88 6.22 -6.91
CA LEU A 76 -1.43 4.90 -6.45
C LEU A 76 -0.30 4.34 -7.33
N ALA A 77 -0.42 4.49 -8.65
CA ALA A 77 0.60 4.04 -9.60
C ALA A 77 1.92 4.81 -9.42
N LEU A 78 1.85 6.14 -9.28
CA LEU A 78 3.03 6.98 -9.02
C LEU A 78 3.64 6.67 -7.65
N ALA A 79 2.82 6.40 -6.64
CA ALA A 79 3.32 5.98 -5.33
C ALA A 79 4.15 4.69 -5.42
N LEU A 80 3.71 3.70 -6.22
CA LEU A 80 4.46 2.47 -6.45
C LEU A 80 5.82 2.72 -7.11
N VAL A 81 5.91 3.67 -8.06
CA VAL A 81 7.20 4.07 -8.65
C VAL A 81 8.12 4.70 -7.60
N VAL A 82 7.58 5.56 -6.73
CA VAL A 82 8.36 6.16 -5.63
C VAL A 82 8.80 5.09 -4.62
N PHE A 83 7.93 4.13 -4.28
CA PHE A 83 8.28 3.01 -3.42
C PHE A 83 9.38 2.14 -4.03
N ALA A 84 9.35 1.90 -5.34
CA ALA A 84 10.43 1.18 -6.01
C ALA A 84 11.79 1.87 -5.83
N ILE A 85 11.84 3.20 -5.95
CA ILE A 85 13.05 3.99 -5.71
C ILE A 85 13.51 3.87 -4.26
N ALA A 86 12.57 3.94 -3.30
CA ALA A 86 12.89 3.80 -1.87
C ALA A 86 13.41 2.38 -1.52
N GLU A 87 12.86 1.34 -2.13
CA GLU A 87 13.32 -0.05 -1.94
C GLU A 87 14.70 -0.28 -2.60
N ILE A 88 14.98 0.31 -3.77
CA ILE A 88 16.34 0.30 -4.35
C ILE A 88 17.33 0.98 -3.41
N ALA A 89 16.96 2.15 -2.87
CA ALA A 89 17.80 2.87 -1.91
C ALA A 89 18.06 2.05 -0.64
N THR A 90 17.08 1.26 -0.19
CA THR A 90 17.23 0.33 0.95
C THR A 90 18.33 -0.69 0.70
N GLY A 91 18.39 -1.26 -0.51
CA GLY A 91 19.46 -2.20 -0.89
C GLY A 91 20.86 -1.56 -0.98
N VAL A 92 20.94 -0.24 -1.24
CA VAL A 92 22.22 0.47 -1.43
C VAL A 92 22.76 1.09 -0.13
N ILE A 93 21.90 1.66 0.70
CA ILE A 93 22.28 2.40 1.92
C ILE A 93 22.76 1.44 3.02
N GLY A 94 22.35 0.17 2.98
CA GLY A 94 22.75 -0.85 3.94
C GLY A 94 22.04 -0.72 5.30
N SER A 95 22.35 -1.64 6.20
CA SER A 95 21.63 -1.88 7.47
C SER A 95 22.17 -1.09 8.67
N SER A 96 22.50 0.20 8.50
CA SER A 96 22.84 1.06 9.64
C SER A 96 21.59 1.69 10.25
N GLU A 97 21.62 2.06 11.54
CA GLU A 97 20.51 2.79 12.20
C GLU A 97 20.16 4.10 11.46
N THR A 98 21.17 4.81 10.94
CA THR A 98 20.95 6.00 10.10
C THR A 98 20.34 5.67 8.74
N GLY A 99 20.61 4.48 8.21
CA GLY A 99 20.03 3.98 6.96
C GLY A 99 18.53 3.73 7.08
N TYR A 100 18.09 3.16 8.19
CA TYR A 100 16.67 2.90 8.47
C TYR A 100 15.80 4.15 8.49
N LEU A 101 16.27 5.21 9.16
CA LEU A 101 15.61 6.51 9.13
C LEU A 101 15.53 7.08 7.70
N ALA A 102 16.62 7.00 6.93
CA ALA A 102 16.64 7.48 5.56
C ALA A 102 15.64 6.74 4.66
N ILE A 103 15.52 5.42 4.83
CA ILE A 103 14.55 4.58 4.09
C ILE A 103 13.12 5.04 4.35
N ILE A 104 12.75 5.26 5.61
CA ILE A 104 11.40 5.71 5.98
C ILE A 104 11.10 7.07 5.34
N LEU A 105 12.05 8.00 5.38
CA LEU A 105 11.90 9.33 4.78
C LEU A 105 11.74 9.26 3.25
N MET A 106 12.44 8.33 2.58
CA MET A 106 12.30 8.13 1.13
C MET A 106 10.94 7.53 0.72
N GLN A 107 10.27 6.81 1.62
CA GLN A 107 8.93 6.26 1.38
C GLN A 107 7.81 7.31 1.57
N LEU A 108 8.05 8.37 2.34
CA LEU A 108 7.02 9.38 2.66
C LEU A 108 6.36 10.03 1.43
N PRO A 109 7.09 10.43 0.37
CA PRO A 109 6.45 11.00 -0.82
C PRO A 109 5.49 10.00 -1.49
N GLY A 110 5.84 8.71 -1.50
CA GLY A 110 4.96 7.65 -2.00
C GLY A 110 3.69 7.52 -1.16
N LEU A 111 3.82 7.49 0.17
CA LEU A 111 2.68 7.45 1.09
C LEU A 111 1.78 8.68 0.97
N LEU A 112 2.36 9.87 0.75
CA LEU A 112 1.60 11.09 0.51
C LEU A 112 0.78 11.01 -0.77
N LEU A 113 1.33 10.46 -1.86
CA LEU A 113 0.58 10.23 -3.10
C LEU A 113 -0.61 9.30 -2.85
N VAL A 114 -0.41 8.19 -2.13
CA VAL A 114 -1.51 7.29 -1.73
C VAL A 114 -2.57 8.04 -0.92
N ALA A 115 -2.15 8.78 0.11
CA ALA A 115 -3.05 9.54 0.97
C ALA A 115 -3.88 10.56 0.19
N LEU A 116 -3.24 11.35 -0.67
CA LEU A 116 -3.90 12.35 -1.50
C LEU A 116 -4.88 11.71 -2.49
N GLY A 117 -4.48 10.62 -3.15
CA GLY A 117 -5.34 9.87 -4.06
C GLY A 117 -6.60 9.36 -3.36
N VAL A 118 -6.44 8.63 -2.26
CA VAL A 118 -7.56 8.04 -1.51
C VAL A 118 -8.44 9.11 -0.87
N ALA A 119 -7.86 10.15 -0.27
CA ALA A 119 -8.62 11.24 0.35
C ALA A 119 -9.42 12.04 -0.68
N SER A 120 -8.85 12.30 -1.87
CA SER A 120 -9.55 13.00 -2.94
C SER A 120 -10.77 12.22 -3.44
N TYR A 121 -10.66 10.89 -3.56
CA TYR A 121 -11.76 10.04 -4.00
C TYR A 121 -12.83 9.86 -2.91
N LEU A 122 -12.42 9.72 -1.64
CA LEU A 122 -13.35 9.69 -0.51
C LEU A 122 -14.14 10.99 -0.43
N ARG A 123 -13.48 12.14 -0.54
CA ARG A 123 -14.13 13.46 -0.53
C ARG A 123 -15.18 13.54 -1.64
N ALA A 124 -14.80 13.23 -2.87
CA ALA A 124 -15.70 13.26 -4.02
C ALA A 124 -16.92 12.33 -3.82
N THR A 125 -16.68 11.12 -3.31
CA THR A 125 -17.75 10.16 -3.01
C THR A 125 -18.71 10.70 -1.94
N THR A 126 -18.19 11.30 -0.88
CA THR A 126 -19.02 11.87 0.19
C THR A 126 -19.80 13.10 -0.24
N GLU A 127 -19.25 13.93 -1.14
CA GLU A 127 -19.92 15.10 -1.72
C GLU A 127 -21.08 14.66 -2.62
N VAL A 128 -20.86 13.68 -3.50
CA VAL A 128 -21.90 13.16 -4.41
C VAL A 128 -23.04 12.47 -3.66
N LEU A 129 -22.73 11.68 -2.62
CA LEU A 129 -23.73 10.99 -1.81
C LEU A 129 -24.41 11.92 -0.79
N ASN A 130 -24.04 13.21 -0.75
CA ASN A 130 -24.48 14.20 0.22
C ASN A 130 -24.36 13.71 1.69
N TYR A 131 -23.37 12.84 1.93
CA TYR A 131 -23.13 12.14 3.18
C TYR A 131 -21.82 12.65 3.80
N ARG A 132 -21.62 13.97 3.80
CA ARG A 132 -20.47 14.56 4.49
C ARG A 132 -20.80 14.65 5.97
N ASN A 133 -20.29 13.70 6.73
CA ASN A 133 -20.32 13.73 8.19
C ASN A 133 -18.92 14.09 8.69
N ASP A 134 -18.74 15.30 9.21
CA ASP A 134 -17.45 15.78 9.72
C ASP A 134 -16.89 14.88 10.83
N LYS A 135 -17.77 14.21 11.61
CA LYS A 135 -17.35 13.20 12.59
C LYS A 135 -16.67 11.99 11.93
N THR A 136 -17.10 11.61 10.74
CA THR A 136 -16.48 10.50 9.99
C THR A 136 -15.09 10.89 9.50
N VAL A 137 -14.93 12.09 8.93
CA VAL A 137 -13.61 12.59 8.50
C VAL A 137 -12.66 12.71 9.70
N ALA A 138 -13.14 13.27 10.80
CA ALA A 138 -12.39 13.34 12.05
C ALA A 138 -11.99 11.94 12.54
N SER A 139 -12.90 10.96 12.51
CA SER A 139 -12.60 9.60 12.95
C SER A 139 -11.51 8.91 12.12
N ILE A 140 -11.49 9.13 10.80
CA ILE A 140 -10.48 8.55 9.90
C ILE A 140 -9.07 9.06 10.24
N ILE A 141 -8.95 10.31 10.72
CA ILE A 141 -7.67 10.96 11.03
C ILE A 141 -7.27 10.72 12.49
N PHE A 142 -8.17 11.03 13.43
CA PHE A 142 -7.82 11.06 14.86
C PHE A 142 -7.77 9.67 15.50
N ILE A 143 -8.52 8.67 15.00
CA ILE A 143 -8.46 7.32 15.58
C ILE A 143 -7.06 6.70 15.37
N PRO A 144 -6.49 6.63 14.15
CA PRO A 144 -5.15 6.11 13.96
C PRO A 144 -4.11 6.87 14.77
N ILE A 145 -4.15 8.22 14.75
CA ILE A 145 -3.23 9.04 15.52
C ILE A 145 -3.29 8.69 17.00
N GLY A 146 -4.49 8.62 17.59
CA GLY A 146 -4.66 8.25 18.99
C GLY A 146 -4.13 6.85 19.30
N VAL A 147 -4.49 5.85 18.48
CA VAL A 147 -4.07 4.46 18.67
C VAL A 147 -2.55 4.32 18.63
N PHE A 148 -1.89 4.87 17.60
CA PHE A 148 -0.44 4.72 17.45
C PHE A 148 0.35 5.60 18.42
N THR A 149 -0.18 6.75 18.83
CA THR A 149 0.44 7.58 19.88
C THR A 149 0.39 6.88 21.24
N VAL A 150 -0.76 6.31 21.62
CA VAL A 150 -0.90 5.54 22.86
C VAL A 150 -0.01 4.30 22.82
N ALA A 151 0.00 3.56 21.71
CA ALA A 151 0.89 2.41 21.54
C ALA A 151 2.37 2.80 21.64
N GLY A 152 2.77 3.94 21.08
CA GLY A 152 4.12 4.49 21.19
C GLY A 152 4.49 4.87 22.63
N ALA A 153 3.58 5.51 23.35
CA ALA A 153 3.77 5.87 24.76
C ALA A 153 3.91 4.64 25.66
N ILE A 154 3.12 3.59 25.42
CA ILE A 154 3.25 2.32 26.15
C ILE A 154 4.63 1.69 25.91
N THR A 155 5.11 1.65 24.66
CA THR A 155 6.45 1.12 24.36
C THR A 155 7.55 1.93 25.04
N ALA A 156 7.43 3.26 25.05
CA ALA A 156 8.39 4.14 25.70
C ALA A 156 8.53 3.89 27.20
N ILE A 157 7.41 3.55 27.87
CA ILE A 157 7.38 3.20 29.29
C ILE A 157 7.95 1.79 29.51
N ALA A 158 7.60 0.85 28.64
CA ALA A 158 8.00 -0.56 28.78
C ALA A 158 9.48 -0.80 28.48
N VAL A 159 10.08 -0.03 27.58
CA VAL A 159 11.46 -0.19 27.13
C VAL A 159 12.22 1.13 27.24
N PRO A 160 13.01 1.33 28.31
CA PRO A 160 13.83 2.53 28.48
C PRO A 160 14.81 2.71 27.31
N GLY A 161 14.77 3.88 26.66
CA GLY A 161 15.62 4.18 25.50
C GLY A 161 15.02 3.82 24.14
N ALA A 162 13.81 3.27 24.08
CA ALA A 162 13.16 2.90 22.80
C ALA A 162 12.74 4.10 21.92
N LEU A 163 12.58 5.30 22.50
CA LEU A 163 12.19 6.50 21.77
C LEU A 163 13.37 7.12 21.01
N THR A 164 13.79 6.46 19.94
CA THR A 164 14.69 7.04 18.94
C THR A 164 13.91 7.94 17.98
N VAL A 165 14.64 8.80 17.24
CA VAL A 165 14.03 9.62 16.17
C VAL A 165 13.33 8.74 15.13
N GLU A 166 13.94 7.60 14.78
CA GLU A 166 13.35 6.59 13.89
C GLU A 166 11.98 6.11 14.40
N TYR A 167 11.89 5.81 15.71
CA TYR A 167 10.66 5.34 16.33
C TYR A 167 9.53 6.37 16.24
N LEU A 168 9.83 7.64 16.51
CA LEU A 168 8.85 8.73 16.43
C LEU A 168 8.34 8.95 15.01
N VAL A 169 9.23 8.90 14.02
CA VAL A 169 8.85 9.01 12.61
C VAL A 169 7.99 7.81 12.19
N ASN A 170 8.34 6.60 12.62
CA ASN A 170 7.56 5.39 12.34
C ASN A 170 6.16 5.43 12.93
N ILE A 171 5.97 5.94 14.15
CA ILE A 171 4.62 6.13 14.74
C ILE A 171 3.76 7.03 13.83
N ALA A 172 4.33 8.15 13.37
CA ALA A 172 3.61 9.08 12.50
C ALA A 172 3.27 8.45 11.15
N VAL A 173 4.20 7.68 10.58
CA VAL A 173 4.00 6.90 9.35
C VAL A 173 2.90 5.86 9.52
N ALA A 174 2.93 5.07 10.60
CA ALA A 174 1.91 4.07 10.92
C ALA A 174 0.52 4.72 11.08
N ALA A 175 0.44 5.88 11.73
CA ALA A 175 -0.81 6.64 11.84
C ALA A 175 -1.32 7.14 10.48
N GLY A 176 -0.43 7.62 9.61
CA GLY A 176 -0.77 8.00 8.24
C GLY A 176 -1.31 6.81 7.43
N ILE A 177 -0.62 5.67 7.48
CA ILE A 177 -1.06 4.43 6.82
C ILE A 177 -2.41 3.97 7.40
N GLY A 178 -2.57 3.99 8.72
CA GLY A 178 -3.83 3.67 9.38
C GLY A 178 -4.99 4.54 8.90
N SER A 179 -4.74 5.82 8.67
CA SER A 179 -5.74 6.75 8.10
C SER A 179 -6.12 6.37 6.67
N ILE A 180 -5.14 5.98 5.85
CA ILE A 180 -5.38 5.46 4.49
C ILE A 180 -6.23 4.18 4.55
N VAL A 181 -5.91 3.25 5.44
CA VAL A 181 -6.64 1.99 5.62
C VAL A 181 -8.09 2.25 6.03
N LEU A 182 -8.34 3.15 6.97
CA LEU A 182 -9.70 3.52 7.38
C LEU A 182 -10.47 4.21 6.23
N ALA A 183 -9.82 5.09 5.47
CA ALA A 183 -10.43 5.73 4.31
C ALA A 183 -10.82 4.72 3.22
N LEU A 184 -9.92 3.79 2.88
CA LEU A 184 -10.20 2.69 1.95
C LEU A 184 -11.28 1.76 2.49
N GLY A 185 -11.26 1.44 3.78
CA GLY A 185 -12.31 0.63 4.43
C GLY A 185 -13.68 1.29 4.35
N LYS A 186 -13.75 2.62 4.50
CA LYS A 186 -14.99 3.38 4.32
C LYS A 186 -15.46 3.36 2.88
N LEU A 187 -14.57 3.59 1.91
CA LEU A 187 -14.88 3.49 0.48
C LEU A 187 -15.40 2.09 0.12
N LEU A 188 -14.72 1.04 0.60
CA LEU A 188 -15.12 -0.35 0.39
C LEU A 188 -16.51 -0.62 0.98
N TRP A 189 -16.81 -0.09 2.17
CA TRP A 189 -18.12 -0.22 2.78
C TRP A 189 -19.23 0.45 1.94
N ILE A 190 -18.96 1.64 1.41
CA ILE A 190 -19.90 2.37 0.54
C ILE A 190 -20.17 1.57 -0.74
N PHE A 191 -19.12 1.07 -1.39
CA PHE A 191 -19.23 0.37 -2.67
C PHE A 191 -19.34 -1.14 -2.55
N ARG A 192 -19.67 -1.70 -1.38
CA ARG A 192 -19.59 -3.15 -1.07
C ARG A 192 -20.35 -4.08 -2.01
N GLN A 193 -21.39 -3.59 -2.70
CA GLN A 193 -22.18 -4.36 -3.67
C GLN A 193 -21.86 -3.99 -5.14
N GLY A 194 -21.00 -3.00 -5.36
CA GLY A 194 -20.67 -2.48 -6.68
C GLY A 194 -19.46 -3.18 -7.32
N LYS A 195 -19.30 -2.98 -8.63
CA LYS A 195 -18.12 -3.45 -9.39
C LYS A 195 -16.80 -2.83 -8.89
N LEU A 196 -16.87 -1.70 -8.18
CA LEU A 196 -15.73 -1.02 -7.55
C LEU A 196 -15.26 -1.68 -6.25
N ALA A 197 -16.03 -2.60 -5.67
CA ALA A 197 -15.66 -3.28 -4.42
C ALA A 197 -14.34 -4.06 -4.57
N ALA A 198 -14.16 -4.74 -5.70
CA ALA A 198 -12.96 -5.55 -5.94
C ALA A 198 -11.67 -4.72 -5.97
N PRO A 199 -11.51 -3.70 -6.85
CA PRO A 199 -10.28 -2.90 -6.86
C PRO A 199 -10.03 -2.19 -5.51
N LEU A 200 -11.07 -1.63 -4.87
CA LEU A 200 -10.93 -1.01 -3.55
C LEU A 200 -10.55 -2.03 -2.47
N GLY A 201 -11.08 -3.25 -2.54
CA GLY A 201 -10.75 -4.33 -1.62
C GLY A 201 -9.29 -4.76 -1.73
N PHE A 202 -8.76 -4.88 -2.94
CA PHE A 202 -7.34 -5.18 -3.15
C PHE A 202 -6.43 -4.05 -2.64
N ALA A 203 -6.78 -2.79 -2.89
CA ALA A 203 -6.03 -1.66 -2.34
C ALA A 203 -6.09 -1.63 -0.81
N PHE A 204 -7.25 -1.92 -0.22
CA PHE A 204 -7.43 -2.01 1.23
C PHE A 204 -6.54 -3.10 1.84
N ILE A 205 -6.56 -4.32 1.29
CA ILE A 205 -5.74 -5.43 1.79
C ILE A 205 -4.25 -5.10 1.63
N ALA A 206 -3.86 -4.52 0.49
CA ALA A 206 -2.48 -4.11 0.26
C ALA A 206 -1.98 -3.11 1.32
N MET A 207 -2.76 -2.06 1.60
CA MET A 207 -2.40 -1.07 2.62
C MET A 207 -2.46 -1.65 4.03
N LEU A 208 -3.29 -2.67 4.28
CA LEU A 208 -3.32 -3.40 5.55
C LEU A 208 -2.04 -4.23 5.74
N LEU A 209 -1.55 -4.92 4.70
CA LEU A 209 -0.26 -5.61 4.73
C LEU A 209 0.90 -4.61 4.93
N TYR A 210 0.85 -3.46 4.27
CA TYR A 210 1.83 -2.39 4.45
C TYR A 210 1.80 -1.81 5.88
N LEU A 211 0.61 -1.70 6.48
CA LEU A 211 0.46 -1.31 7.88
C LEU A 211 1.04 -2.37 8.82
N ALA A 212 0.75 -3.65 8.56
CA ALA A 212 1.30 -4.76 9.34
C ALA A 212 2.83 -4.77 9.30
N ARG A 213 3.42 -4.54 8.11
CA ARG A 213 4.87 -4.33 7.94
C ARG A 213 5.39 -3.21 8.84
N SER A 214 4.77 -2.02 8.80
CA SER A 214 5.17 -0.87 9.61
C SER A 214 5.05 -1.15 11.11
N VAL A 215 4.01 -1.86 11.54
CA VAL A 215 3.81 -2.24 12.94
C VAL A 215 4.85 -3.27 13.41
N LEU A 216 5.16 -4.27 12.58
CA LEU A 216 6.16 -5.30 12.89
C LEU A 216 7.56 -4.70 13.04
N TRP A 217 7.91 -3.73 12.22
CA TRP A 217 9.17 -2.99 12.36
C TRP A 217 9.18 -2.20 13.65
N CYS A 218 8.18 -1.33 13.86
CA CYS A 218 8.21 -0.38 14.95
C CYS A 218 8.05 -1.06 16.32
N TRP A 219 7.13 -2.01 16.51
CA TRP A 219 6.83 -2.57 17.84
C TRP A 219 7.48 -3.93 18.12
N PHE A 220 7.87 -4.68 17.10
CA PHE A 220 8.41 -6.03 17.27
C PHE A 220 9.88 -6.15 16.88
N GLY A 221 10.51 -5.06 16.43
CA GLY A 221 11.93 -5.03 16.09
C GLY A 221 12.31 -5.90 14.89
N PHE A 222 11.35 -6.22 14.01
CA PHE A 222 11.65 -6.94 12.78
C PHE A 222 12.52 -6.07 11.88
N ILE A 223 13.64 -6.64 11.46
CA ILE A 223 14.60 -5.97 10.58
C ILE A 223 13.96 -5.80 9.20
N PRO A 224 14.11 -4.64 8.52
CA PRO A 224 13.57 -4.41 7.18
C PRO A 224 14.03 -5.40 6.11
N LEU A 225 15.19 -6.05 6.26
CA LEU A 225 15.66 -7.11 5.35
C LEU A 225 15.18 -8.51 5.76
N GLY A 226 14.35 -8.60 6.81
CA GLY A 226 13.83 -9.84 7.34
C GLY A 226 12.87 -10.54 6.37
N PRO A 227 12.89 -11.88 6.29
CA PRO A 227 12.04 -12.68 5.40
C PRO A 227 10.55 -12.33 5.45
N LEU A 228 9.97 -12.25 6.64
CA LEU A 228 8.55 -11.94 6.83
C LEU A 228 8.21 -10.53 6.34
N PHE A 229 9.09 -9.57 6.62
CA PHE A 229 8.89 -8.18 6.23
C PHE A 229 8.84 -8.07 4.71
N GLN A 230 9.73 -8.75 4.01
CA GLN A 230 9.87 -8.69 2.56
C GLN A 230 8.69 -9.32 1.82
N VAL A 231 8.15 -10.43 2.33
CA VAL A 231 6.91 -11.01 1.78
C VAL A 231 5.75 -10.01 1.90
N LEU A 232 5.57 -9.38 3.07
CA LEU A 232 4.50 -8.40 3.26
C LEU A 232 4.61 -7.22 2.30
N VAL A 233 5.84 -6.78 2.03
CA VAL A 233 6.12 -5.69 1.08
C VAL A 233 5.76 -6.08 -0.34
N VAL A 234 6.31 -7.19 -0.82
CA VAL A 234 6.07 -7.66 -2.19
C VAL A 234 4.58 -7.89 -2.43
N GLU A 235 3.90 -8.55 -1.50
CA GLU A 235 2.45 -8.77 -1.58
C GLU A 235 1.68 -7.45 -1.59
N SER A 236 2.06 -6.47 -0.76
CA SER A 236 1.39 -5.17 -0.78
C SER A 236 1.49 -4.47 -2.14
N TYR A 237 2.66 -4.52 -2.79
CA TYR A 237 2.85 -3.90 -4.09
C TYR A 237 2.13 -4.64 -5.22
N ILE A 238 2.14 -5.98 -5.20
CA ILE A 238 1.42 -6.81 -6.16
C ILE A 238 -0.09 -6.58 -6.03
N LEU A 239 -0.63 -6.55 -4.81
CA LEU A 239 -2.06 -6.33 -4.60
C LEU A 239 -2.49 -4.91 -4.98
N LEU A 240 -1.65 -3.89 -4.80
CA LEU A 240 -1.89 -2.56 -5.39
C LEU A 240 -1.87 -2.62 -6.92
N GLY A 241 -0.94 -3.34 -7.55
CA GLY A 241 -0.92 -3.56 -9.00
C GLY A 241 -2.17 -4.27 -9.52
N VAL A 242 -2.67 -5.26 -8.78
CA VAL A 242 -3.95 -5.94 -9.04
C VAL A 242 -5.11 -4.96 -8.97
N SER A 243 -5.16 -4.13 -7.92
CA SER A 243 -6.19 -3.11 -7.74
C SER A 243 -6.27 -2.17 -8.94
N ILE A 244 -5.13 -1.64 -9.37
CA ILE A 244 -5.01 -0.71 -10.50
C ILE A 244 -5.43 -1.39 -11.81
N SER A 245 -4.99 -2.63 -12.04
CA SER A 245 -5.34 -3.41 -13.24
C SER A 245 -6.85 -3.71 -13.30
N MET A 246 -7.47 -4.03 -12.16
CA MET A 246 -8.92 -4.20 -12.07
C MET A 246 -9.68 -2.90 -12.31
N ALA A 247 -9.17 -1.79 -11.78
CA ALA A 247 -9.75 -0.46 -11.98
C ALA A 247 -9.78 -0.08 -13.47
N ARG A 248 -8.74 -0.41 -14.23
CA ARG A 248 -8.70 -0.17 -15.68
C ARG A 248 -9.78 -0.95 -16.43
N GLY A 249 -9.97 -2.22 -16.09
CA GLY A 249 -11.02 -3.07 -16.69
C GLY A 249 -12.45 -2.57 -16.45
N LEU A 250 -12.65 -1.66 -15.49
CA LEU A 250 -13.92 -0.96 -15.28
C LEU A 250 -14.06 0.28 -16.17
N GLN A 251 -12.97 1.00 -16.46
CA GLN A 251 -12.98 2.17 -17.34
C GLN A 251 -13.11 1.80 -18.82
N ASP A 252 -12.48 0.70 -19.25
CA ASP A 252 -12.58 0.20 -20.63
C ASP A 252 -13.96 -0.42 -20.94
N GLY A 253 -14.73 -0.74 -19.89
CA GLY A 253 -16.06 -1.35 -19.97
C GLY A 253 -17.17 -0.41 -20.42
N LYS A 254 -16.96 0.41 -21.46
CA LYS A 254 -18.03 1.02 -22.26
C LYS A 254 -18.77 -0.04 -23.08
N THR A 255 -19.50 -0.94 -22.42
CA THR A 255 -20.72 -1.56 -22.95
C THR A 255 -21.51 -2.15 -21.78
N GLU A 256 -22.75 -1.68 -21.66
CA GLU A 256 -23.83 -2.13 -20.78
C GLU A 256 -23.70 -1.80 -19.29
N ILE A 257 -23.91 -0.51 -18.99
CA ILE A 257 -24.74 -0.13 -17.86
C ILE A 257 -26.17 -0.51 -18.25
N ALA A 258 -26.58 -1.75 -17.94
CA ALA A 258 -27.99 -2.04 -17.80
C ALA A 258 -28.47 -1.32 -16.54
N ALA A 259 -29.55 -0.56 -16.72
CA ALA A 259 -30.24 0.27 -15.74
C ALA A 259 -30.65 -0.50 -14.47
#